data_AF-A0A383RAP2-F1
#
_entry.id   AF-A0A383RAP2-F1
#
_cell.length_a   1.000
_cell.length_b   1.000
_cell.length_c   1.000
_cell.angle_alpha   90.00
_cell.angle_beta   90.00
_cell.angle_gamma   90.00
#
_symmetry.space_group_name_H-M   'P 1'
#
loop_
_entity.id
_entity.type
_entity.pdbx_description
1 polymer ?
#
loop_
_entity_poly.entity_id
_entity_poly.type
_entity_poly.pdbx_seq_one_letter_code
_entity_poly.pdbx_strand_id
1 'polypeptide(L)'
;MHSESEVTSMIFGLLQSTSIYDDSYSNMVTQPFQPDYYGDLTPCVRIRDTAYEIAMYERGVQMLCKTTKDVEDVIYWVLEDTIHTISYVKLLNKYKVDNVKTHLSYTKEIKSEHTTMIDQAFQDIGGVYLEWHKAGRRAQLES
;
A
#
# COMPACT_ATOMS: atom_id res chain seq x y z
N MET A 1 15.90 -15.02 1.17
CA MET A 1 14.67 -14.22 1.32
C MET A 1 14.97 -13.11 2.29
N HIS A 2 14.54 -11.89 2.00
CA HIS A 2 14.66 -10.80 2.97
C HIS A 2 13.77 -11.07 4.17
N SER A 3 14.19 -10.67 5.35
CA SER A 3 13.37 -10.72 6.56
C SER A 3 12.28 -9.65 6.54
N GLU A 4 11.29 -9.77 7.42
CA GLU A 4 10.25 -8.76 7.59
C GLU A 4 10.84 -7.38 7.89
N SER A 5 11.82 -7.31 8.79
CA SER A 5 12.47 -6.06 9.16
C SER A 5 13.23 -5.44 7.98
N GLU A 6 13.84 -6.24 7.12
CA GLU A 6 14.52 -5.75 5.92
C GLU A 6 13.52 -5.18 4.92
N VAL A 7 12.44 -5.90 4.62
CA VAL A 7 11.42 -5.46 3.67
C VAL A 7 10.72 -4.19 4.15
N THR A 8 10.29 -4.16 5.41
CA THR A 8 9.65 -2.96 6.00
C THR A 8 10.60 -1.77 6.04
N SER A 9 11.89 -1.97 6.35
CA SER A 9 12.89 -0.89 6.30
C SER A 9 13.08 -0.33 4.90
N MET A 10 13.06 -1.18 3.87
CA MET A 10 13.11 -0.74 2.47
C MET A 10 11.87 0.10 2.11
N ILE A 11 10.67 -0.35 2.47
CA ILE A 11 9.42 0.40 2.25
C ILE A 11 9.46 1.76 2.98
N PHE A 12 9.90 1.79 4.23
CA PHE A 12 10.04 3.05 4.98
C PHE A 12 11.02 4.01 4.31
N GLY A 13 12.18 3.53 3.84
CA GLY A 13 13.14 4.36 3.13
C GLY A 13 12.54 5.01 1.88
N LEU A 14 11.70 4.29 1.14
CA LEU A 14 10.98 4.83 -0.02
C LEU A 14 9.94 5.87 0.43
N LEU A 15 9.11 5.55 1.41
CA LEU A 15 8.08 6.47 1.90
C LEU A 15 8.65 7.77 2.48
N GLN A 16 9.78 7.69 3.20
CA GLN A 16 10.47 8.87 3.76
C GLN A 16 11.00 9.84 2.70
N SER A 17 11.13 9.41 1.43
CA SER A 17 11.48 10.31 0.33
C SER A 17 10.29 11.18 -0.14
N THR A 18 9.08 10.88 0.32
CA THR A 18 7.84 11.55 -0.09
C THR A 18 7.36 12.53 0.96
N SER A 19 6.64 13.57 0.55
CA SER A 19 5.98 14.48 1.51
C SER A 19 4.68 13.92 2.10
N ILE A 20 4.19 12.77 1.60
CA ILE A 20 2.91 12.21 2.04
C ILE A 20 3.08 11.43 3.36
N TYR A 21 4.26 10.91 3.63
CA TYR A 21 4.52 10.05 4.77
C TYR A 21 4.89 10.83 6.04
N ASP A 22 4.44 10.32 7.19
CA ASP A 22 4.93 10.64 8.52
C ASP A 22 4.79 9.39 9.42
N ASP A 23 5.54 9.34 10.52
CA ASP A 23 5.67 8.14 11.36
C ASP A 23 4.35 7.64 11.96
N SER A 24 3.30 8.47 11.99
CA SER A 24 1.97 8.04 12.46
C SER A 24 1.34 6.98 11.55
N TYR A 25 1.81 6.84 10.31
CA TYR A 25 1.36 5.83 9.35
C TYR A 25 2.19 4.54 9.37
N SER A 26 3.13 4.39 10.29
CA SER A 26 4.02 3.21 10.36
C SER A 26 3.28 1.87 10.37
N ASN A 27 2.12 1.79 11.02
CA ASN A 27 1.28 0.59 11.03
C ASN A 27 0.81 0.16 9.63
N MET A 28 0.62 1.08 8.68
CA MET A 28 0.20 0.74 7.32
C MET A 28 1.27 -0.08 6.57
N VAL A 29 2.54 0.04 6.98
CA VAL A 29 3.67 -0.73 6.42
C VAL A 29 3.89 -2.04 7.17
N THR A 30 3.78 -2.04 8.49
CA THR A 30 4.14 -3.20 9.33
C THR A 30 3.01 -4.20 9.50
N GLN A 31 1.76 -3.72 9.52
CA GLN A 31 0.58 -4.54 9.75
C GLN A 31 0.39 -5.66 8.71
N PRO A 32 0.64 -5.46 7.39
CA PRO A 32 0.59 -6.51 6.38
C PRO A 32 1.41 -7.76 6.70
N PHE A 33 2.50 -7.62 7.44
CA PHE A 33 3.42 -8.72 7.77
C PHE A 33 3.03 -9.47 9.05
N GLN A 34 2.10 -8.93 9.84
CA GLN A 34 1.70 -9.56 11.10
C GLN A 34 0.93 -10.86 10.85
N PRO A 35 1.22 -11.94 11.61
CA PRO A 35 0.68 -13.27 11.33
C PRO A 35 -0.84 -13.36 11.49
N ASP A 36 -1.41 -12.57 12.40
CA ASP A 36 -2.84 -12.49 12.73
C ASP A 36 -3.58 -11.36 12.00
N TYR A 37 -2.91 -10.65 11.08
CA TYR A 37 -3.55 -9.63 10.27
C TYR A 37 -4.27 -10.23 9.07
N TYR A 38 -5.54 -9.84 8.95
CA TYR A 38 -6.47 -10.20 7.88
C TYR A 38 -7.33 -8.97 7.53
N GLY A 39 -6.70 -7.91 7.05
CA GLY A 39 -7.43 -6.72 6.61
C GLY A 39 -8.27 -6.98 5.36
N ASP A 40 -9.43 -6.32 5.28
CA ASP A 40 -10.34 -6.44 4.14
C ASP A 40 -9.77 -5.73 2.91
N LEU A 41 -9.46 -6.53 1.88
CA LEU A 41 -8.91 -6.12 0.58
C LEU A 41 -7.59 -5.35 0.68
N THR A 42 -6.80 -5.60 1.72
CA THR A 42 -5.47 -5.05 1.94
C THR A 42 -4.39 -6.13 1.86
N PRO A 43 -3.13 -5.78 1.55
CA PRO A 43 -2.02 -6.72 1.52
C PRO A 43 -1.84 -7.49 2.82
N CYS A 44 -1.69 -8.81 2.71
CA CYS A 44 -1.16 -9.69 3.73
C CYS A 44 0.05 -10.40 3.15
N VAL A 45 1.19 -10.28 3.81
CA VAL A 45 2.46 -10.86 3.34
C VAL A 45 2.92 -11.92 4.33
N ARG A 46 3.34 -13.08 3.83
CA ARG A 46 4.04 -14.10 4.63
C ARG A 46 5.36 -14.44 3.98
N ILE A 47 6.46 -14.23 4.70
CA ILE A 47 7.79 -14.60 4.24
C ILE A 47 7.99 -16.09 4.50
N ARG A 48 8.11 -16.88 3.44
CA ARG A 48 8.42 -18.32 3.50
C ARG A 48 9.89 -18.54 3.17
N ASP A 49 10.39 -19.75 3.43
CA ASP A 49 11.81 -20.10 3.21
C ASP A 49 12.26 -19.88 1.76
N THR A 50 11.37 -20.06 0.78
CA THR A 50 11.71 -20.09 -0.65
C THR A 50 10.94 -19.07 -1.51
N ALA A 51 9.97 -18.35 -0.93
CA ALA A 51 9.13 -17.39 -1.63
C ALA A 51 8.42 -16.44 -0.64
N TYR A 52 7.97 -15.30 -1.13
CA TYR A 52 7.01 -14.45 -0.45
C TYR A 52 5.61 -14.88 -0.87
N GLU A 53 4.73 -15.08 0.10
CA GLU A 53 3.30 -15.23 -0.13
C GLU A 53 2.64 -13.86 -0.04
N ILE A 54 1.88 -13.50 -1.06
CA ILE A 54 1.04 -12.32 -1.11
C ILE A 54 -0.42 -12.77 -1.12
N ALA A 55 -1.20 -12.29 -0.16
CA ALA A 55 -2.58 -12.70 0.05
C ALA A 55 -3.49 -11.51 0.36
N MET A 56 -4.75 -11.60 -0.06
CA MET A 56 -5.79 -10.65 0.34
C MET A 56 -7.01 -11.43 0.83
N TYR A 57 -7.71 -10.83 1.77
CA TYR A 57 -8.90 -11.39 2.38
C TYR A 57 -10.08 -10.43 2.21
N GLU A 58 -11.29 -10.96 2.16
CA GLU A 58 -12.52 -10.19 2.27
C GLU A 58 -13.41 -10.87 3.29
N ARG A 59 -13.71 -10.19 4.39
CA ARG A 59 -14.50 -10.71 5.52
C ARG A 59 -13.94 -12.04 6.04
N GLY A 60 -12.62 -12.14 6.10
CA GLY A 60 -11.88 -13.33 6.51
C GLY A 60 -11.80 -14.46 5.47
N VAL A 61 -12.43 -14.31 4.30
CA VAL A 61 -12.31 -15.26 3.18
C VAL A 61 -11.11 -14.90 2.33
N GLN A 62 -10.22 -15.86 2.04
CA GLN A 62 -9.07 -15.61 1.17
C GLN A 62 -9.51 -15.42 -0.28
N MET A 63 -9.28 -14.22 -0.82
CA MET A 63 -9.64 -13.83 -2.18
C MET A 63 -8.48 -13.94 -3.16
N LEU A 64 -7.26 -13.71 -2.67
CA LEU A 64 -6.02 -13.84 -3.42
C LEU A 64 -5.00 -14.63 -2.59
N CYS A 65 -4.28 -15.54 -3.24
CA CYS A 65 -3.10 -16.19 -2.70
C CYS A 65 -2.13 -16.47 -3.84
N LYS A 66 -0.97 -15.80 -3.84
CA LYS A 66 0.10 -16.02 -4.81
C LYS A 66 1.44 -16.06 -4.12
N THR A 67 2.42 -16.57 -4.84
CA THR A 67 3.81 -16.56 -4.39
C THR A 67 4.69 -15.87 -5.43
N THR A 68 5.66 -15.09 -4.94
CA THR A 68 6.71 -14.47 -5.75
C THR A 68 8.07 -14.70 -5.09
N LYS A 69 9.13 -14.77 -5.88
CA LYS A 69 10.52 -14.78 -5.38
C LYS A 69 11.15 -13.39 -5.42
N ASP A 70 10.49 -12.45 -6.09
CA ASP A 70 10.95 -11.09 -6.22
C ASP A 70 10.49 -10.28 -5.01
N VAL A 71 11.44 -9.65 -4.32
CA VAL A 71 11.13 -8.79 -3.18
C VAL A 71 10.52 -7.48 -3.65
N GLU A 72 10.85 -7.03 -4.86
CA GLU A 72 10.34 -5.79 -5.43
C GLU A 72 8.84 -5.85 -5.62
N ASP A 73 8.30 -7.01 -6.01
CA ASP A 73 6.85 -7.25 -6.09
C ASP A 73 6.17 -7.02 -4.73
N VAL A 74 6.78 -7.51 -3.65
CA VAL A 74 6.26 -7.36 -2.28
C VAL A 74 6.33 -5.91 -1.82
N ILE A 75 7.49 -5.26 -2.02
CA ILE A 75 7.71 -3.86 -1.67
C ILE A 75 6.68 -3.00 -2.39
N TYR A 76 6.56 -3.14 -3.71
CA TYR A 76 5.64 -2.36 -4.52
C TYR A 76 4.19 -2.58 -4.12
N TRP A 77 3.78 -3.82 -3.86
CA TRP A 77 2.39 -4.13 -3.52
C TRP A 77 1.97 -3.51 -2.18
N VAL A 78 2.82 -3.59 -1.15
CA VAL A 78 2.58 -2.92 0.14
C VAL A 78 2.69 -1.40 0.02
N LEU A 79 3.66 -0.91 -0.76
CA LEU A 79 3.90 0.51 -0.98
C LEU A 79 2.72 1.20 -1.67
N GLU A 80 2.18 0.60 -2.74
CA GLU A 80 1.02 1.14 -3.45
C GLU A 80 -0.21 1.21 -2.54
N ASP A 81 -0.45 0.17 -1.74
CA ASP A 81 -1.54 0.17 -0.77
C ASP A 81 -1.37 1.23 0.32
N THR A 82 -0.15 1.35 0.83
CA THR A 82 0.19 2.32 1.87
C THR A 82 -0.03 3.74 1.36
N ILE A 83 0.49 4.08 0.17
CA ILE A 83 0.34 5.42 -0.42
C ILE A 83 -1.14 5.74 -0.63
N HIS A 84 -1.93 4.81 -1.19
CA HIS A 84 -3.36 4.97 -1.38
C HIS A 84 -4.12 5.17 -0.07
N THR A 85 -3.75 4.41 0.97
CA THR A 85 -4.40 4.51 2.29
C THR A 85 -4.06 5.83 2.96
N ILE A 86 -2.80 6.27 2.90
CA ILE A 86 -2.38 7.56 3.44
C ILE A 86 -3.07 8.71 2.71
N SER A 87 -3.09 8.69 1.37
CA SER A 87 -3.75 9.74 0.57
C SER A 87 -5.23 9.83 0.92
N TYR A 88 -5.90 8.69 1.11
CA TYR A 88 -7.28 8.66 1.53
C TYR A 88 -7.48 9.27 2.94
N VAL A 89 -6.67 8.86 3.92
CA VAL A 89 -6.72 9.40 5.29
C VAL A 89 -6.49 10.92 5.31
N LYS A 90 -5.55 11.42 4.50
CA LYS A 90 -5.31 12.87 4.39
C LYS A 90 -6.51 13.61 3.81
N LEU A 91 -7.23 13.04 2.84
CA LEU A 91 -8.48 13.62 2.34
C LEU A 91 -9.56 13.62 3.43
N LEU A 92 -9.73 12.52 4.16
CA LEU A 92 -10.69 12.47 5.28
C LEU A 92 -10.43 13.61 6.28
N ASN A 93 -9.16 13.80 6.66
CA ASN A 93 -8.74 14.86 7.57
C ASN A 93 -8.98 16.25 6.98
N LYS A 94 -8.60 16.49 5.72
CA LYS A 94 -8.78 17.78 5.03
C LYS A 94 -10.26 18.18 4.96
N TYR A 95 -11.12 17.23 4.59
CA TYR A 95 -12.55 17.45 4.44
C TYR A 95 -13.35 17.24 5.74
N LYS A 96 -12.67 16.95 6.86
CA LYS A 96 -13.25 16.76 8.20
C LYS A 96 -14.38 15.73 8.22
N VAL A 97 -14.17 14.62 7.53
CA VAL A 97 -15.10 13.49 7.48
C VAL A 97 -14.50 12.28 8.18
N ASP A 98 -15.33 11.48 8.85
CA ASP A 98 -14.89 10.32 9.65
C ASP A 98 -15.14 8.97 8.96
N ASN A 99 -15.83 8.99 7.82
CA ASN A 99 -16.30 7.85 7.05
C ASN A 99 -17.15 6.84 7.85
N VAL A 100 -17.69 7.26 8.99
CA VAL A 100 -18.60 6.50 9.87
C VAL A 100 -19.97 7.17 9.90
N LYS A 101 -20.01 8.48 10.14
CA LYS A 101 -21.21 9.32 10.15
C LYS A 101 -21.23 10.30 8.98
N THR A 102 -20.05 10.71 8.51
CA THR A 102 -19.89 11.62 7.38
C THR A 102 -18.96 11.00 6.35
N HIS A 103 -19.33 11.07 5.07
CA HIS A 103 -18.60 10.38 4.01
C HIS A 103 -17.92 11.37 3.07
N LEU A 104 -16.73 10.98 2.58
CA LEU A 104 -16.05 11.73 1.55
C LEU A 104 -16.86 11.65 0.26
N SER A 105 -17.30 12.81 -0.26
CA SER A 105 -17.97 12.87 -1.55
C SER A 105 -16.93 12.76 -2.65
N TYR A 106 -16.98 11.70 -3.47
CA TYR A 106 -16.01 11.50 -4.56
C TYR A 106 -16.31 12.39 -5.78
N THR A 107 -16.30 13.70 -5.59
CA THR A 107 -16.40 14.68 -6.68
C THR A 107 -15.17 14.59 -7.59
N LYS A 108 -15.23 15.22 -8.76
CA LYS A 108 -14.10 15.22 -9.71
C LYS A 108 -12.85 15.84 -9.08
N GLU A 109 -13.04 16.87 -8.26
CA GLU A 109 -11.96 17.60 -7.58
C GLU A 109 -11.27 16.72 -6.54
N ILE A 110 -12.05 16.02 -5.69
CA ILE A 110 -11.51 15.10 -4.68
C ILE A 110 -10.77 13.92 -5.34
N LYS A 111 -11.33 13.36 -6.42
CA LYS A 111 -10.65 12.31 -7.19
C LYS A 111 -9.34 12.82 -7.78
N SER A 112 -9.35 14.01 -8.39
CA SER A 112 -8.14 14.62 -8.95
C SER A 112 -7.08 14.86 -7.88
N GLU A 113 -7.47 15.34 -6.71
CA GLU A 113 -6.55 15.57 -5.59
C GLU A 113 -5.97 14.25 -5.06
N HIS A 114 -6.80 13.22 -4.91
CA HIS A 114 -6.37 11.88 -4.52
C HIS A 114 -5.30 11.34 -5.47
N THR A 115 -5.60 11.34 -6.77
CA THR A 115 -4.68 10.88 -7.81
C THR A 115 -3.40 11.71 -7.84
N THR A 116 -3.49 13.03 -7.69
CA THR A 116 -2.31 13.91 -7.68
C THR A 116 -1.36 13.58 -6.52
N MET A 117 -1.90 13.31 -5.32
CA MET A 117 -1.05 12.93 -4.18
C MET A 117 -0.34 11.60 -4.39
N ILE A 118 -1.05 10.61 -4.94
CA ILE A 118 -0.47 9.29 -5.24
C ILE A 118 0.61 9.43 -6.31
N ASP A 119 0.30 10.11 -7.42
CA ASP A 119 1.22 10.31 -8.53
C ASP A 119 2.47 11.07 -8.09
N GLN A 120 2.32 12.09 -7.24
CA GLN A 120 3.45 12.83 -6.69
C GLN A 120 4.32 11.94 -5.79
N ALA A 121 3.72 11.11 -4.93
CA ALA A 121 4.48 10.21 -4.07
C ALA A 121 5.32 9.21 -4.90
N PHE A 122 4.74 8.62 -5.95
CA PHE A 122 5.50 7.74 -6.85
C PHE A 122 6.53 8.51 -7.68
N GLN A 123 6.27 9.77 -8.02
CA GLN A 123 7.23 10.63 -8.73
C GLN A 123 8.44 10.96 -7.85
N ASP A 124 8.24 11.20 -6.55
CA ASP A 124 9.29 11.44 -5.56
C ASP A 124 10.15 10.19 -5.33
N ILE A 125 9.50 9.02 -5.26
CA ILE A 125 10.17 7.71 -5.13
C ILE A 125 10.97 7.36 -6.39
N GLY A 126 10.38 7.57 -7.57
CA GLY A 126 11.01 7.33 -8.86
C GLY A 126 11.32 5.86 -9.16
N GLY A 127 12.26 5.65 -10.09
CA GLY A 127 12.76 4.33 -10.47
C GLY A 127 11.67 3.37 -10.97
N VAL A 128 11.86 2.08 -10.68
CA VAL A 128 10.95 1.01 -11.11
C VAL A 128 9.55 1.16 -10.55
N TYR A 129 9.39 1.72 -9.34
CA TYR A 129 8.09 1.88 -8.70
C TYR A 129 7.21 2.91 -9.41
N LEU A 130 7.80 4.00 -9.92
CA LEU A 130 7.09 4.96 -10.76
C LEU A 130 6.62 4.33 -12.09
N GLU A 131 7.47 3.52 -12.71
CA GLU A 131 7.15 2.82 -13.95
C GLU A 131 6.02 1.81 -13.72
N TRP A 132 6.08 1.06 -12.62
CA TRP A 132 5.09 0.08 -12.23
C TRP A 132 3.74 0.69 -11.85
N HIS A 133 3.73 1.82 -11.14
CA HIS A 133 2.52 2.60 -10.86
C HIS A 133 1.81 3.00 -12.16
N LYS A 134 2.56 3.58 -13.10
CA LYS A 134 2.03 3.97 -14.42
C LYS A 134 1.55 2.78 -15.26
N ALA A 135 2.16 1.61 -15.08
CA ALA A 135 1.81 0.39 -15.81
C ALA A 135 0.69 -0.43 -15.15
N GLY A 136 0.18 -0.03 -13.98
CA GLY A 136 -0.83 -0.77 -13.24
C GLY A 136 -0.33 -2.14 -12.75
N ARG A 137 0.92 -2.21 -12.27
CA ARG A 137 1.59 -3.46 -11.87
C ARG A 137 0.81 -4.21 -10.79
N ARG A 138 0.13 -3.53 -9.86
CA ARG A 138 -0.66 -4.21 -8.81
C ARG A 138 -1.79 -5.05 -9.37
N ALA A 139 -2.51 -4.55 -10.37
CA ALA A 139 -3.53 -5.34 -11.04
C ALA A 139 -2.95 -6.62 -11.67
N GLN A 140 -1.71 -6.57 -12.17
CA GLN A 140 -1.01 -7.74 -12.71
C GLN A 140 -0.57 -8.72 -11.61
N LEU A 141 -0.15 -8.20 -10.46
CA LEU A 141 0.16 -9.03 -9.28
C LEU A 141 -1.10 -9.70 -8.73
N GLU A 142 -2.26 -9.07 -8.87
CA GLU A 142 -3.55 -9.57 -8.37
C GLU A 142 -4.28 -10.48 -9.38
N SER A 143 -4.04 -10.37 -10.69
CA SER A 143 -4.64 -11.19 -11.77
C SER A 143 -4.03 -12.57 -11.93
#